data_AF-A0A3Q0F2L0-F1
#
_entry.id   AF-A0A3Q0F2L0-F1
#
_cell.length_a   1.000
_cell.length_b   1.000
_cell.length_c   1.000
_cell.angle_alpha   90.00
_cell.angle_beta   90.00
_cell.angle_gamma   90.00
#
_symmetry.space_group_name_H-M   'P 1'
#
loop_
_entity.id
_entity.type
_entity.pdbx_description
1 polymer ?
#
loop_
_entity_poly.entity_id
_entity_poly.type
_entity_poly.pdbx_seq_one_letter_code
_entity_poly.pdbx_strand_id
1 'polypeptide(L)'
;MSDTETTPNQPSSPPQTEAPPQPDPSAALSFTIWPLTGRTRDAIVNRLIETLTTSSVLSKRYGTLSFDEASAAARQIEGEAFSAADASAATSADGIKTLQFYSKEISKRMLDTVKTRAPPGSSAVEGVATVVSE
;
A
#
# COMPACT_ATOMS: atom_id res chain seq x y z
N MET A 1 -32.91 -10.53 -65.32
CA MET A 1 -32.53 -11.38 -64.17
C MET A 1 -31.97 -12.65 -64.80
N SER A 2 -30.73 -13.07 -64.67
CA SER A 2 -29.67 -12.78 -63.70
C SER A 2 -28.36 -13.28 -64.31
N ASP A 3 -27.26 -12.56 -64.14
CA ASP A 3 -25.92 -13.16 -64.18
C ASP A 3 -25.06 -12.41 -63.17
N THR A 4 -24.94 -12.98 -61.98
CA THR A 4 -24.08 -12.48 -60.91
C THR A 4 -22.71 -13.12 -61.00
N GLU A 5 -21.76 -12.22 -61.18
CA GLU A 5 -20.30 -12.30 -61.17
C GLU A 5 -19.69 -13.26 -60.14
N THR A 6 -18.67 -13.99 -60.62
CA THR A 6 -17.69 -14.74 -59.83
C THR A 6 -16.61 -13.79 -59.30
N THR A 7 -16.35 -13.79 -58.00
CA THR A 7 -15.07 -13.35 -57.41
C THR A 7 -14.73 -14.24 -56.20
N PRO A 8 -13.55 -14.89 -56.18
CA PRO A 8 -13.08 -15.69 -55.05
C PRO A 8 -12.06 -14.94 -54.17
N ASN A 9 -11.89 -15.46 -52.95
CA ASN A 9 -10.81 -15.23 -51.97
C ASN A 9 -10.85 -13.94 -51.14
N GLN A 10 -11.40 -14.07 -49.92
CA GLN A 10 -10.89 -13.36 -48.74
C GLN A 10 -10.57 -14.40 -47.65
N PRO A 11 -9.35 -14.44 -47.10
CA PRO A 11 -8.99 -15.37 -46.05
C PRO A 11 -9.65 -14.99 -44.72
N SER A 12 -10.27 -15.99 -44.09
CA SER A 12 -10.90 -15.94 -42.79
C SER A 12 -9.95 -15.44 -41.71
N SER A 13 -10.30 -14.34 -41.04
CA SER A 13 -9.70 -13.97 -39.76
C SER A 13 -10.24 -14.91 -38.68
N PRO A 14 -9.42 -15.42 -37.75
CA PRO A 14 -9.89 -16.28 -36.67
C PRO A 14 -10.82 -15.49 -35.73
N PRO A 15 -11.77 -16.15 -35.05
CA PRO A 15 -12.67 -15.49 -34.12
C PRO A 15 -11.86 -14.83 -33.01
N GLN A 16 -12.04 -13.51 -32.83
CA GLN A 16 -11.51 -12.82 -31.67
C GLN A 16 -12.20 -13.41 -30.44
N THR A 17 -11.46 -14.24 -29.70
CA THR A 17 -11.77 -14.58 -28.32
C THR A 17 -11.94 -13.27 -27.56
N GLU A 18 -13.18 -12.98 -27.18
CA GLU A 18 -13.56 -11.89 -26.28
C GLU A 18 -12.72 -12.01 -25.00
N ALA A 19 -11.70 -11.17 -24.88
CA ALA A 19 -10.93 -11.04 -23.66
C ALA A 19 -11.85 -10.37 -22.61
N PRO A 20 -11.87 -10.87 -21.35
CA PRO A 20 -12.70 -10.28 -20.31
C PRO A 20 -12.37 -8.80 -20.12
N PRO A 21 -13.36 -7.96 -19.75
CA PRO A 21 -13.20 -6.51 -19.69
C PRO A 21 -12.06 -6.17 -18.73
N GLN A 22 -10.99 -5.61 -19.28
CA GLN A 22 -9.90 -5.05 -18.50
C GLN A 22 -10.46 -3.82 -17.77
N PRO A 23 -10.47 -3.79 -16.42
CA PRO A 23 -10.99 -2.63 -15.71
C PRO A 23 -10.08 -1.43 -16.00
N ASP A 24 -10.65 -0.38 -16.58
CA ASP A 24 -9.99 0.90 -16.77
C ASP A 24 -9.50 1.45 -15.41
N PRO A 25 -8.20 1.71 -15.21
CA PRO A 25 -7.69 2.34 -13.99
C PRO A 25 -8.14 3.80 -13.85
N SER A 26 -8.79 4.35 -14.89
CA SER A 26 -9.34 5.70 -14.98
C SER A 26 -10.86 5.74 -14.84
N ALA A 27 -11.52 4.65 -14.42
CA ALA A 27 -12.91 4.70 -13.99
C ALA A 27 -12.99 5.63 -12.78
N ALA A 28 -13.23 6.90 -13.08
CA ALA A 28 -13.33 8.00 -12.15
C ALA A 28 -14.23 7.56 -11.01
N LEU A 29 -13.59 7.30 -9.88
CA LEU A 29 -14.25 6.89 -8.67
C LEU A 29 -15.01 8.12 -8.15
N SER A 30 -16.22 8.36 -8.65
CA SER A 30 -17.27 9.17 -8.00
C SER A 30 -17.78 8.46 -6.74
N PHE A 31 -16.85 7.99 -5.93
CA PHE A 31 -17.06 7.21 -4.74
C PHE A 31 -16.91 8.18 -3.57
N THR A 32 -17.67 7.96 -2.51
CA THR A 32 -17.34 8.50 -1.19
C THR A 32 -15.96 7.91 -0.83
N ILE A 33 -14.88 8.60 -1.25
CA ILE A 33 -13.48 8.17 -1.10
C ILE A 33 -13.15 7.92 0.39
N TRP A 34 -13.95 8.53 1.27
CA TRP A 34 -13.93 8.36 2.70
C TRP A 34 -15.33 8.03 3.22
N PRO A 35 -15.50 7.09 4.16
CA PRO A 35 -14.46 6.31 4.85
C PRO A 35 -13.97 5.11 4.04
N LEU A 36 -12.69 4.74 4.22
CA LEU A 36 -12.15 3.51 3.61
C LEU A 36 -12.87 2.28 4.16
N THR A 37 -13.13 1.29 3.29
CA THR A 37 -13.70 0.00 3.72
C THR A 37 -12.75 -0.73 4.66
N GLY A 38 -13.28 -1.53 5.60
CA GLY A 38 -12.48 -2.33 6.54
C GLY A 38 -11.40 -3.17 5.84
N ARG A 39 -11.74 -3.78 4.68
CA ARG A 39 -10.77 -4.52 3.88
C ARG A 39 -9.59 -3.68 3.40
N THR A 40 -9.81 -2.43 3.01
CA THR A 40 -8.73 -1.54 2.60
C THR A 40 -7.87 -1.12 3.80
N ARG A 41 -8.50 -0.89 4.96
CA ARG A 41 -7.81 -0.62 6.22
C ARG A 41 -6.90 -1.79 6.62
N ASP A 42 -7.41 -3.02 6.57
CA ASP A 42 -6.62 -4.24 6.81
C ASP A 42 -5.45 -4.39 5.84
N ALA A 43 -5.66 -4.08 4.55
CA ALA A 43 -4.58 -4.10 3.57
C ALA A 43 -3.48 -3.07 3.89
N ILE A 44 -3.85 -1.90 4.42
CA ILE A 44 -2.90 -0.87 4.86
C ILE A 44 -2.14 -1.35 6.10
N VAL A 45 -2.81 -1.96 7.08
CA VAL A 45 -2.16 -2.57 8.25
C VAL A 45 -1.12 -3.60 7.80
N ASN A 46 -1.50 -4.54 6.93
CA ASN A 46 -0.56 -5.56 6.44
C ASN A 46 0.62 -4.93 5.71
N ARG A 47 0.37 -3.91 4.88
CA ARG A 47 1.44 -3.17 4.18
C ARG A 47 2.38 -2.47 5.15
N LEU A 48 1.86 -1.90 6.25
CA LEU A 48 2.66 -1.28 7.30
C LEU A 48 3.50 -2.33 8.02
N ILE A 49 2.92 -3.48 8.37
CA ILE A 49 3.65 -4.61 8.98
C ILE A 49 4.80 -5.02 8.08
N GLU A 50 4.53 -5.31 6.80
CA GLU A 50 5.58 -5.68 5.83
C GLU A 50 6.66 -4.62 5.75
N THR A 51 6.31 -3.33 5.79
CA THR A 51 7.28 -2.22 5.72
C THR A 51 8.15 -2.14 6.97
N LEU A 52 7.59 -2.44 8.14
CA LEU A 52 8.25 -2.40 9.44
C LEU A 52 9.10 -3.65 9.72
N THR A 53 8.67 -4.82 9.21
CA THR A 53 9.39 -6.10 9.37
C THR A 53 10.45 -6.32 8.28
N THR A 54 10.24 -5.79 7.07
CA THR A 54 11.17 -5.95 5.96
C THR A 54 12.38 -5.03 6.11
N SER A 55 13.54 -5.51 5.70
CA SER A 55 14.76 -4.70 5.64
C SER A 55 14.66 -3.60 4.56
N SER A 56 14.08 -2.46 4.90
CA SER A 56 13.90 -1.29 4.03
C SER A 56 14.85 -0.13 4.41
N VAL A 57 14.70 1.04 3.77
CA VAL A 57 15.46 2.26 4.12
C VAL A 57 15.26 2.63 5.59
N LEU A 58 14.08 2.34 6.16
CA LEU A 58 13.78 2.54 7.57
C LEU A 58 14.57 1.59 8.47
N SER A 59 14.72 0.31 8.10
CA SER A 59 15.47 -0.64 8.93
C SER A 59 16.96 -0.32 8.99
N LYS A 60 17.52 0.27 7.93
CA LYS A 60 18.91 0.76 7.91
C LYS A 60 19.16 1.94 8.86
N ARG A 61 18.11 2.65 9.30
CA ARG A 61 18.20 3.83 10.17
C ARG A 61 17.69 3.57 11.58
N TYR A 62 16.70 2.71 11.73
CA TYR A 62 15.97 2.50 12.97
C TYR A 62 15.89 1.02 13.42
N GLY A 63 16.48 0.09 12.65
CA GLY A 63 16.40 -1.35 12.89
C GLY A 63 15.11 -1.99 12.36
N THR A 64 15.07 -3.31 12.29
CA THR A 64 13.84 -4.07 11.95
C THR A 64 12.99 -4.30 13.19
N LEU A 65 11.67 -4.42 13.00
CA LEU A 65 10.72 -4.83 14.04
C LEU A 65 10.43 -6.33 13.94
N SER A 66 10.18 -6.96 15.09
CA SER A 66 9.59 -8.29 15.09
C SER A 66 8.14 -8.21 14.60
N PHE A 67 7.62 -9.29 14.03
CA PHE A 67 6.28 -9.29 13.43
C PHE A 67 5.18 -8.90 14.42
N ASP A 68 5.29 -9.36 15.66
CA ASP A 68 4.34 -9.03 16.74
C ASP A 68 4.33 -7.54 17.07
N GLU A 69 5.51 -6.94 17.30
CA GLU A 69 5.66 -5.51 17.55
C GLU A 69 5.18 -4.67 16.35
N ALA A 70 5.56 -5.07 15.13
CA ALA A 70 5.14 -4.40 13.91
C ALA A 70 3.63 -4.44 13.70
N SER A 71 2.99 -5.57 14.04
CA SER A 71 1.53 -5.75 13.98
C SER A 71 0.81 -4.84 14.96
N ALA A 72 1.26 -4.80 16.22
CA ALA A 72 0.70 -3.90 17.24
C ALA A 72 0.85 -2.43 16.82
N ALA A 73 2.06 -2.03 16.41
CA ALA A 73 2.35 -0.69 15.93
C ALA A 73 1.52 -0.31 14.70
N ALA A 74 1.44 -1.18 13.70
CA ALA A 74 0.69 -0.91 12.47
C ALA A 74 -0.81 -0.70 12.73
N ARG A 75 -1.41 -1.51 13.61
CA ARG A 75 -2.82 -1.36 14.01
C ARG A 75 -3.05 -0.06 14.77
N GLN A 76 -2.14 0.31 15.65
CA GLN A 76 -2.23 1.58 16.38
C GLN A 76 -2.08 2.78 15.43
N ILE A 77 -1.07 2.78 14.55
CA ILE A 77 -0.83 3.82 13.54
C ILE A 77 -2.07 4.00 12.66
N GLU A 78 -2.61 2.89 12.14
CA GLU A 78 -3.79 2.89 11.29
C GLU A 78 -5.03 3.42 12.02
N GLY A 79 -5.31 2.90 13.21
CA GLY A 79 -6.48 3.31 14.00
C GLY A 79 -6.45 4.80 14.35
N GLU A 80 -5.30 5.30 14.81
CA GLU A 80 -5.16 6.72 15.14
C GLU A 80 -5.23 7.62 13.91
N ALA A 81 -4.61 7.22 12.79
CA ALA A 81 -4.70 7.98 11.54
C ALA A 81 -6.14 7.99 10.99
N PHE A 82 -6.86 6.86 11.10
CA PHE A 82 -8.25 6.76 10.70
C PHE A 82 -9.12 7.68 11.54
N SER A 83 -8.99 7.64 12.88
CA SER A 83 -9.74 8.55 13.76
C SER A 83 -9.44 10.02 13.50
N ALA A 84 -8.17 10.39 13.28
CA ALA A 84 -7.79 11.76 12.95
C ALA A 84 -8.38 12.21 11.60
N ALA A 85 -8.34 11.34 10.60
CA ALA A 85 -8.93 11.60 9.29
C ALA A 85 -10.47 11.63 9.33
N ASP A 86 -11.10 10.79 10.14
CA ASP A 86 -12.56 10.80 10.32
C ASP A 86 -13.04 12.11 10.95
N ALA A 87 -12.33 12.59 11.97
CA ALA A 87 -12.56 13.92 12.54
C ALA A 87 -12.34 15.04 11.50
N SER A 88 -11.34 14.91 10.64
CA SER A 88 -11.12 15.85 9.54
C SER A 88 -12.24 15.79 8.49
N ALA A 89 -12.77 14.60 8.15
CA ALA A 89 -13.90 14.43 7.24
C ALA A 89 -15.19 15.05 7.77
N ALA A 90 -15.40 15.06 9.10
CA ALA A 90 -16.55 15.75 9.69
C ALA A 90 -16.54 17.27 9.42
N THR A 91 -15.36 17.85 9.19
CA THR A 91 -15.18 19.28 8.89
C THR A 91 -14.93 19.57 7.39
N SER A 92 -14.50 18.56 6.64
CA SER A 92 -14.10 18.68 5.24
C SER A 92 -15.03 17.86 4.34
N ALA A 93 -15.84 18.53 3.53
CA ALA A 93 -16.71 17.87 2.54
C ALA A 93 -15.94 17.14 1.42
N ASP A 94 -14.63 17.38 1.30
CA ASP A 94 -13.76 16.78 0.28
C ASP A 94 -13.10 15.49 0.79
N GLY A 95 -13.67 14.33 0.46
CA GLY A 95 -13.11 13.02 0.80
C GLY A 95 -11.67 12.78 0.30
N ILE A 96 -11.27 13.45 -0.79
CA ILE A 96 -9.88 13.42 -1.30
C ILE A 96 -8.90 14.09 -0.32
N LYS A 97 -9.28 15.24 0.26
CA LYS A 97 -8.45 15.93 1.25
C LYS A 97 -8.32 15.10 2.51
N THR A 98 -9.40 14.44 2.93
CA THR A 98 -9.36 13.50 4.05
C THR A 98 -8.42 12.33 3.78
N LEU A 99 -8.47 11.72 2.59
CA LEU A 99 -7.56 10.63 2.24
C LEU A 99 -6.09 11.09 2.21
N GLN A 100 -5.83 12.30 1.71
CA GLN A 100 -4.49 12.88 1.73
C GLN A 100 -3.99 13.09 3.17
N PHE A 101 -4.86 13.61 4.04
CA PHE A 101 -4.56 13.80 5.45
C PHE A 101 -4.26 12.46 6.14
N TYR A 102 -5.09 11.44 5.88
CA TYR A 102 -4.87 10.07 6.36
C TYR A 102 -3.50 9.53 5.93
N SER A 103 -3.12 9.66 4.66
CA SER A 103 -1.81 9.21 4.17
C SER A 103 -0.63 9.93 4.85
N LYS A 104 -0.78 11.24 5.10
CA LYS A 104 0.22 12.03 5.85
C LYS A 104 0.32 11.56 7.30
N GLU A 105 -0.81 11.31 7.96
CA GLU A 105 -0.86 10.88 9.36
C GLU A 105 -0.28 9.47 9.54
N ILE A 106 -0.57 8.53 8.62
CA ILE A 106 0.06 7.20 8.60
C ILE A 106 1.58 7.34 8.50
N SER A 107 2.07 8.11 7.52
CA SER A 107 3.51 8.28 7.28
C SER A 107 4.22 8.93 8.47
N LYS A 108 3.60 9.95 9.06
CA LYS A 108 4.11 10.65 10.24
C LYS A 108 4.22 9.73 11.45
N ARG A 109 3.15 8.99 11.77
CA ARG A 109 3.13 8.08 12.93
C ARG A 109 4.05 6.88 12.75
N MET A 110 4.14 6.36 11.53
CA MET A 110 5.11 5.31 11.21
C MET A 110 6.53 5.79 11.49
N LEU A 111 6.87 7.01 11.06
CA LEU A 111 8.19 7.59 11.32
C LEU A 111 8.42 7.87 12.81
N ASP A 112 7.41 8.37 13.51
CA ASP A 112 7.48 8.63 14.95
C ASP A 112 7.72 7.33 15.76
N THR A 113 7.02 6.26 15.40
CA THR A 113 7.15 4.93 16.03
C THR A 113 8.57 4.38 15.88
N VAL A 114 9.17 4.48 14.69
CA VAL A 114 10.55 3.99 14.49
C VAL A 114 11.60 4.91 15.13
N LYS A 115 11.31 6.22 15.25
CA LYS A 115 12.22 7.21 15.87
C LYS A 115 12.24 7.12 17.40
N THR A 116 11.09 6.94 18.03
CA THR A 116 10.98 6.78 19.50
C THR A 116 11.62 5.48 19.98
N ARG A 117 11.64 4.46 19.11
CA ARG A 117 12.27 3.17 19.40
C ARG A 117 13.77 3.14 19.13
N ALA A 118 14.27 3.92 18.16
CA ALA A 118 15.70 3.93 17.91
C ALA A 118 16.43 4.39 19.18
N PRO A 119 17.34 3.55 19.72
CA PRO A 119 18.15 3.99 20.84
C PRO A 119 18.93 5.24 20.40
N PRO A 120 19.18 6.22 21.28
CA PRO A 120 19.98 7.40 20.98
C PRO A 120 21.47 7.10 20.67
N GLY A 121 21.81 5.88 20.25
CA GLY A 121 23.17 5.41 20.05
C GLY A 121 23.31 4.18 19.15
N SER A 122 22.47 3.98 18.11
CA SER A 122 22.76 2.97 17.08
C SER A 122 23.89 3.43 16.13
N SER A 123 25.05 3.76 16.71
CA SER A 123 26.34 3.60 16.05
C SER A 123 26.73 2.14 16.18
N ALA A 124 26.91 1.47 15.05
CA ALA A 124 27.68 0.25 14.83
C ALA A 124 27.83 -0.75 16.01
N VAL A 125 27.17 -1.91 15.89
CA VAL A 125 27.70 -3.17 16.40
C VAL A 125 28.01 -4.02 15.17
N GLU A 126 29.19 -3.81 14.57
CA GLU A 126 30.44 -4.53 14.80
C GLU A 126 30.25 -6.05 14.75
N GLY A 127 30.82 -6.65 13.70
CA GLY A 127 30.79 -8.08 13.45
C GLY A 127 31.50 -8.81 14.58
N VAL A 128 30.79 -9.72 15.23
CA VAL A 128 31.39 -10.70 16.13
C VAL A 128 32.20 -11.70 15.31
N ALA A 129 33.47 -11.40 15.11
CA ALA A 129 34.47 -12.41 14.77
C ALA A 129 34.67 -13.27 16.02
N THR A 130 34.05 -14.45 16.03
CA THR A 130 34.37 -15.53 16.97
C THR A 130 35.84 -15.91 16.83
N VAL A 131 36.66 -15.41 17.74
CA VAL A 131 37.94 -16.01 18.09
C VAL A 131 37.68 -17.12 19.10
N VAL A 132 37.96 -18.36 18.72
CA VAL A 132 38.24 -19.45 19.68
C VAL A 132 39.46 -20.19 19.16
N SER A 133 40.55 -20.04 19.91
CA SER A 133 41.80 -20.77 19.80
C SER A 133 41.67 -22.17 20.40
N GLU A 134 42.27 -23.18 19.77
CA GLU A 134 43.31 -24.03 20.37
C GLU A 134 44.16 -24.66 19.26
#